data_AF-A0A9Q3CJI8-F1
#
_entry.id   AF-A0A9Q3CJI8-F1
#
_cell.length_a   1.000
_cell.length_b   1.000
_cell.length_c   1.000
_cell.angle_alpha   90.00
_cell.angle_beta   90.00
_cell.angle_gamma   90.00
#
_symmetry.space_group_name_H-M   'P 1'
#
loop_
_entity.id
_entity.type
_entity.pdbx_description
1 polymer ?
#
loop_
_entity_poly.entity_id
_entity_poly.type
_entity_poly.pdbx_seq_one_letter_code
_entity_poly.pdbx_strand_id
1 'polypeptide(L)'
;MVQTLQEMIRRFCAYCLELKDSYVFIHEWCKLIPALKLSYKTSIHASKGKTPAILEKGWNPKLPVGTLKEYLIDIHPISSSFELFLDKVRHHVNQSMADAIKYDKQKWDKSNKAPEFKVGYLIRVSTLNVNNIQCPKKLKDSFSGPFIVQALHGTNAVKVELSGELENKHSTFPVSLVKYYISSDNELFPLGNENPLKVPPLHQSEEKKVLKVLKERIARGEI
;
A
#
# COMPACT_ATOMS: atom_id res chain seq x y z
N MET A 1 3.99 -8.21 -3.16
CA MET A 1 4.81 -8.75 -4.29
C MET A 1 4.73 -7.85 -5.52
N VAL A 2 3.54 -7.38 -5.93
CA VAL A 2 3.40 -6.47 -7.10
C VAL A 2 4.16 -5.16 -6.89
N GLN A 3 4.07 -4.56 -5.69
CA GLN A 3 4.68 -3.27 -5.40
C GLN A 3 6.22 -3.29 -5.47
N THR A 4 6.88 -4.38 -5.06
CA THR A 4 8.35 -4.49 -5.11
C THR A 4 8.86 -4.61 -6.54
N LEU A 5 8.22 -5.43 -7.37
CA LEU A 5 8.63 -5.60 -8.77
C LEU A 5 8.36 -4.32 -9.58
N GLN A 6 7.20 -3.69 -9.35
CA GLN A 6 6.85 -2.40 -9.95
C GLN A 6 7.89 -1.33 -9.59
N GLU A 7 8.34 -1.31 -8.35
CA GLU A 7 9.34 -0.35 -7.90
C GLU A 7 10.74 -0.65 -8.46
N MET A 8 11.11 -1.93 -8.59
CA MET A 8 12.33 -2.34 -9.28
C MET A 8 12.33 -1.88 -10.76
N ILE A 9 11.19 -2.03 -11.44
CA ILE A 9 11.02 -1.55 -12.83
C ILE A 9 11.16 -0.02 -12.88
N ARG A 10 10.45 0.72 -12.02
CA ARG A 10 10.52 2.19 -11.99
C ARG A 10 11.94 2.71 -11.79
N ARG A 11 12.67 2.12 -10.83
CA ARG A 11 14.06 2.52 -10.54
C ARG A 11 14.99 2.22 -11.69
N PHE A 12 14.84 1.05 -12.31
CA PHE A 12 15.64 0.70 -13.48
C PHE A 12 15.35 1.64 -14.65
N CYS A 13 14.08 1.86 -14.99
CA CYS A 13 13.69 2.78 -16.06
C CYS A 13 14.13 4.23 -15.79
N ALA A 14 14.13 4.69 -14.53
CA ALA A 14 14.61 6.01 -14.17
C ALA A 14 16.13 6.15 -14.36
N TYR A 15 16.92 5.19 -13.87
CA TYR A 15 18.38 5.21 -13.99
C TYR A 15 18.87 5.06 -15.44
N CYS A 16 18.15 4.28 -16.23
CA CYS A 16 18.44 4.08 -17.64
C CYS A 16 18.29 5.33 -18.51
N LEU A 17 17.59 6.37 -18.03
CA LEU A 17 17.54 7.67 -18.73
C LEU A 17 18.88 8.42 -18.66
N GLU A 18 19.68 8.18 -17.62
CA GLU A 18 21.00 8.80 -17.43
C GLU A 18 22.10 8.09 -18.23
N LEU A 19 21.89 6.82 -18.57
CA LEU A 19 22.85 5.95 -19.28
C LEU A 19 22.66 5.93 -20.80
N LYS A 20 22.34 7.08 -21.38
CA LYS A 20 21.95 7.22 -22.79
C LYS A 20 23.15 7.10 -23.75
N ASP A 21 23.87 5.98 -23.71
CA ASP A 21 24.78 5.60 -24.80
C ASP A 21 23.94 5.17 -26.02
N SER A 22 24.46 5.49 -27.21
CA SER A 22 23.79 5.59 -28.52
C SER A 22 23.03 4.35 -29.05
N TYR A 23 22.88 3.28 -28.28
CA TYR A 23 22.26 2.03 -28.72
C TYR A 23 21.00 1.72 -27.91
N VAL A 24 19.89 2.32 -28.37
CA VAL A 24 18.49 1.85 -28.35
C VAL A 24 18.24 0.57 -27.54
N PHE A 25 18.01 0.62 -26.22
CA PHE A 25 17.58 -0.61 -25.54
C PHE A 25 16.82 -0.48 -24.20
N ILE A 26 15.92 0.49 -23.96
CA ILE A 26 15.39 0.56 -22.57
C ILE A 26 13.95 1.01 -22.29
N HIS A 27 13.07 1.06 -23.29
CA HIS A 27 11.63 1.30 -23.03
C HIS A 27 10.76 0.04 -22.97
N GLU A 28 11.29 -1.12 -23.36
CA GLU A 28 10.57 -2.38 -23.28
C GLU A 28 10.75 -3.04 -21.90
N TRP A 29 10.03 -2.53 -20.89
CA TRP A 29 10.00 -3.13 -19.55
C TRP A 29 9.64 -4.62 -19.55
N CYS A 30 8.88 -5.09 -20.57
CA CYS A 30 8.56 -6.51 -20.78
C CYS A 30 9.80 -7.40 -20.89
N LYS A 31 10.84 -6.94 -21.62
CA LYS A 31 12.11 -7.68 -21.77
C LYS A 31 12.91 -7.76 -20.46
N LEU A 32 12.67 -6.82 -19.55
CA LEU A 32 13.35 -6.70 -18.27
C LEU A 32 12.71 -7.58 -17.17
N ILE A 33 11.43 -7.94 -17.28
CA ILE A 33 10.70 -8.72 -16.27
C ILE A 33 11.42 -10.02 -15.89
N PRO A 34 11.91 -10.86 -16.82
CA PRO A 34 12.59 -12.09 -16.46
C PRO A 34 13.84 -11.86 -15.61
N ALA A 35 14.63 -10.84 -15.97
CA ALA A 35 15.84 -10.46 -15.24
C ALA A 35 15.52 -9.96 -13.83
N LEU A 36 14.48 -9.12 -13.68
CA LEU A 36 14.05 -8.62 -12.36
C LEU A 36 13.44 -9.71 -11.48
N LYS A 37 12.70 -10.65 -12.09
CA LYS A 37 12.15 -11.81 -11.37
C LYS A 37 13.29 -12.69 -10.85
N LEU A 38 14.32 -12.91 -11.66
CA LEU A 38 15.50 -13.66 -11.25
C LEU A 38 16.22 -12.94 -10.09
N SER A 39 16.49 -11.64 -10.23
CA SER A 39 17.18 -10.87 -9.19
C SER A 39 16.40 -10.81 -7.88
N TYR A 40 15.07 -10.69 -7.95
CA TYR A 40 14.21 -10.76 -6.77
C TYR A 40 14.31 -12.14 -6.08
N LYS A 41 14.25 -13.22 -6.86
CA LYS A 41 14.33 -14.60 -6.32
C LYS A 41 15.68 -14.91 -5.68
N THR A 42 16.76 -14.28 -6.15
CA THR A 42 18.12 -14.48 -5.62
C THR A 42 18.53 -13.43 -4.58
N SER A 43 17.73 -12.39 -4.36
CA SER A 43 18.04 -11.36 -3.36
C SER A 43 17.62 -11.79 -1.96
N ILE A 44 18.41 -11.39 -0.96
CA ILE A 44 18.14 -11.69 0.45
C ILE A 44 17.06 -10.73 0.95
N HIS A 45 15.97 -11.28 1.52
CA HIS A 45 14.94 -10.44 2.13
C HIS A 45 15.25 -10.14 3.60
N ALA A 46 15.18 -8.86 3.97
CA ALA A 46 15.42 -8.38 5.33
C ALA A 46 14.56 -9.10 6.39
N SER A 47 13.32 -9.49 6.07
CA SER A 47 12.41 -10.14 7.01
C SER A 47 12.76 -11.60 7.32
N LYS A 48 13.45 -12.31 6.41
CA LYS A 48 13.74 -13.75 6.55
C LYS A 48 15.23 -14.09 6.57
N GLY A 49 16.10 -13.16 6.17
CA GLY A 49 17.54 -13.39 6.00
C GLY A 49 17.90 -14.43 4.94
N LYS A 50 16.92 -14.92 4.15
CA LYS A 50 17.09 -15.94 3.11
C LYS A 50 16.49 -15.45 1.79
N THR A 51 16.99 -16.01 0.69
CA THR A 51 16.47 -15.73 -0.65
C THR A 51 15.17 -16.51 -0.89
N PRO A 52 14.21 -15.98 -1.68
CA PRO A 52 13.01 -16.72 -2.05
C PRO A 52 13.31 -18.04 -2.75
N ALA A 53 14.34 -18.09 -3.61
CA ALA A 53 14.70 -19.32 -4.32
C ALA A 53 15.13 -20.45 -3.36
N ILE A 54 15.87 -20.14 -2.29
CA ILE A 54 16.20 -21.13 -1.25
C ILE A 54 14.93 -21.60 -0.54
N LEU A 55 14.00 -20.70 -0.22
CA LEU A 55 12.78 -21.06 0.51
C LEU A 55 11.79 -21.88 -0.34
N GLU A 56 11.71 -21.59 -1.63
CA GLU A 56 10.79 -22.25 -2.57
C GLU A 56 11.37 -23.57 -3.10
N LYS A 57 12.66 -23.57 -3.46
CA LYS A 57 13.30 -24.66 -4.21
C LYS A 57 14.43 -25.35 -3.45
N GLY A 58 14.89 -24.79 -2.34
CA GLY A 58 16.04 -25.32 -1.59
C GLY A 58 17.42 -24.95 -2.16
N TRP A 59 17.49 -24.23 -3.29
CA TRP A 59 18.75 -23.86 -3.94
C TRP A 59 18.66 -22.49 -4.62
N ASN A 60 19.82 -21.83 -4.75
CA ASN A 60 19.97 -20.59 -5.53
C ASN A 60 20.63 -20.89 -6.89
N PRO A 61 20.12 -20.32 -7.99
CA PRO A 61 20.80 -20.43 -9.27
C PRO A 61 22.15 -19.70 -9.25
N LYS A 62 23.14 -20.28 -9.94
CA LYS A 62 24.44 -19.64 -10.14
C LYS A 62 24.26 -18.44 -11.08
N LEU A 63 24.51 -17.24 -10.56
CA LEU A 63 24.43 -16.01 -11.35
C LEU A 63 25.80 -15.70 -11.97
N PRO A 64 25.86 -15.06 -13.16
CA PRO A 64 27.13 -14.68 -13.79
C PRO A 64 28.05 -13.87 -12.85
N VAL A 65 27.47 -12.97 -12.06
CA VAL A 65 28.22 -12.17 -11.06
C VAL A 65 28.90 -13.00 -9.97
N GLY A 66 28.42 -14.21 -9.68
CA GLY A 66 29.02 -15.12 -8.70
C GLY A 66 30.00 -16.13 -9.30
N THR A 67 29.99 -16.30 -10.62
CA THR A 67 30.82 -17.29 -11.33
C THR A 67 32.11 -16.69 -11.90
N LEU A 68 32.17 -15.37 -12.09
CA LEU A 68 33.23 -14.70 -12.87
C LEU A 68 34.61 -14.57 -12.21
N LYS A 69 34.89 -15.15 -11.03
CA LYS A 69 36.05 -14.70 -10.23
C LYS A 69 37.13 -15.71 -9.83
N GLU A 70 37.16 -16.93 -10.38
CA GLU A 70 38.21 -17.88 -9.94
C GLU A 70 39.21 -18.33 -11.02
N TYR A 71 38.91 -18.20 -12.33
CA TYR A 71 39.74 -18.86 -13.37
C TYR A 71 40.02 -18.05 -14.65
N LEU A 72 39.59 -16.80 -14.78
CA LEU A 72 39.90 -16.02 -15.99
C LEU A 72 41.25 -15.30 -15.83
N ILE A 73 42.26 -15.83 -16.52
CA ILE A 73 43.64 -15.32 -16.53
C ILE A 73 43.79 -14.08 -17.44
N ASP A 74 42.84 -13.86 -18.37
CA ASP A 74 42.89 -12.74 -19.31
C ASP A 74 41.56 -11.98 -19.31
N ILE A 75 41.52 -10.84 -18.63
CA ILE A 75 40.34 -9.99 -18.52
C ILE A 75 40.41 -8.94 -19.63
N HIS A 76 39.48 -8.99 -20.58
CA HIS A 76 39.38 -7.96 -21.62
C HIS A 76 39.24 -6.56 -20.96
N PRO A 77 39.91 -5.50 -21.45
CA PRO A 77 39.91 -4.18 -20.81
C PRO A 77 38.51 -3.59 -20.62
N ILE A 78 37.58 -3.86 -21.54
CA ILE A 78 36.16 -3.47 -21.42
C ILE A 78 35.46 -4.17 -20.24
N SER A 79 35.84 -5.41 -19.92
CA SER A 79 35.27 -6.12 -18.77
C SER A 79 35.71 -5.47 -17.46
N SER A 80 36.96 -5.01 -17.39
CA SER A 80 37.48 -4.30 -16.21
C SER A 80 36.81 -2.93 -16.02
N SER A 81 36.65 -2.17 -17.10
CA SER A 81 35.93 -0.89 -17.04
C SER A 81 34.45 -1.06 -16.70
N PHE A 82 33.81 -2.12 -17.20
CA PHE A 82 32.42 -2.46 -16.87
C PHE A 82 32.24 -2.91 -15.42
N GLU A 83 33.19 -3.65 -14.85
CA GLU A 83 33.17 -4.00 -13.42
C GLU A 83 33.25 -2.75 -12.54
N LEU A 84 34.21 -1.86 -12.81
CA LEU A 84 34.32 -0.59 -12.09
C LEU A 84 33.06 0.26 -12.21
N PHE A 85 32.44 0.27 -13.39
CA PHE A 85 31.15 0.93 -13.61
C PHE A 85 30.07 0.31 -12.72
N LEU A 86 29.90 -1.01 -12.75
CA LEU A 86 28.90 -1.73 -11.94
C LEU A 86 29.09 -1.47 -10.44
N ASP A 87 30.33 -1.40 -9.96
CA ASP A 87 30.61 -1.12 -8.56
C ASP A 87 30.26 0.32 -8.18
N LYS A 88 30.53 1.30 -9.05
CA LYS A 88 30.05 2.68 -8.87
C LYS A 88 28.52 2.75 -8.82
N VAL A 89 27.84 2.06 -9.74
CA VAL A 89 26.37 1.98 -9.77
C VAL A 89 25.84 1.37 -8.47
N ARG A 90 26.40 0.24 -8.02
CA ARG A 90 26.01 -0.40 -6.76
C ARG A 90 26.19 0.52 -5.56
N HIS A 91 27.31 1.22 -5.50
CA HIS A 91 27.59 2.16 -4.41
C HIS A 91 26.55 3.28 -4.38
N HIS A 92 26.28 3.90 -5.52
CA HIS A 92 25.29 4.97 -5.64
C HIS A 92 23.86 4.51 -5.29
N VAL A 93 23.48 3.32 -5.74
CA VAL A 93 22.17 2.72 -5.44
C VAL A 93 22.05 2.45 -3.94
N ASN A 94 23.08 1.89 -3.30
CA ASN A 94 23.06 1.60 -1.87
C ASN A 94 22.95 2.89 -1.03
N GLN A 95 23.67 3.95 -1.42
CA GLN A 95 23.56 5.26 -0.77
C GLN A 95 22.15 5.84 -0.93
N SER A 96 21.65 5.90 -2.16
CA SER A 96 20.29 6.40 -2.44
C SER A 96 19.21 5.63 -1.69
N MET A 97 19.36 4.31 -1.55
CA MET A 97 18.46 3.48 -0.76
C MET A 97 18.54 3.80 0.73
N ALA A 98 19.76 3.95 1.28
CA ALA A 98 19.95 4.29 2.68
C ALA A 98 19.34 5.66 3.02
N ASP A 99 19.53 6.65 2.14
CA ASP A 99 18.97 8.00 2.29
C ASP A 99 17.45 7.98 2.21
N ALA A 100 16.86 7.23 1.27
CA ALA A 100 15.42 7.07 1.16
C ALA A 100 14.81 6.42 2.43
N ILE A 101 15.42 5.35 2.94
CA ILE A 101 14.97 4.68 4.18
C ILE A 101 15.07 5.65 5.36
N LYS A 102 16.15 6.42 5.45
CA LYS A 102 16.35 7.42 6.50
C LYS A 102 15.30 8.53 6.42
N TYR A 103 15.02 9.03 5.22
CA TYR A 103 14.00 10.04 4.98
C TYR A 103 12.60 9.54 5.39
N ASP A 104 12.22 8.34 4.94
CA ASP A 104 10.93 7.74 5.25
C ASP A 104 10.75 7.53 6.76
N LYS A 105 11.80 7.03 7.44
CA LYS A 105 11.80 6.89 8.89
C LYS A 105 11.61 8.24 9.59
N GLN A 106 12.36 9.26 9.22
CA GLN A 106 12.23 10.59 9.82
C GLN A 106 10.84 11.20 9.60
N LYS A 107 10.26 11.03 8.41
CA LYS A 107 8.92 11.52 8.08
C LYS A 107 7.85 10.77 8.88
N TRP A 108 7.99 9.46 9.01
CA TRP A 108 7.13 8.61 9.81
C TRP A 108 7.19 9.01 11.28
N ASP A 109 8.38 9.12 11.87
CA ASP A 109 8.58 9.47 13.28
C ASP A 109 7.99 10.86 13.61
N LYS A 110 8.05 11.81 12.67
CA LYS A 110 7.46 13.15 12.83
C LYS A 110 5.92 13.13 12.78
N SER A 111 5.33 12.36 11.87
CA SER A 111 3.89 12.39 11.62
C SER A 111 3.12 11.38 12.45
N ASN A 112 3.75 10.28 12.86
CA ASN A 112 3.07 9.17 13.49
C ASN A 112 2.98 9.40 15.01
N LYS A 113 1.88 10.01 15.43
CA LYS A 113 1.46 9.99 16.83
C LYS A 113 0.43 8.88 16.97
N ALA A 114 0.76 7.82 17.70
CA ALA A 114 -0.20 6.77 18.03
C ALA A 114 -1.33 7.40 18.86
N PRO A 115 -2.59 7.42 18.38
CA PRO A 115 -3.70 7.90 19.18
C PRO A 115 -4.00 6.87 20.28
N GLU A 116 -3.85 7.26 21.53
CA GLU A 116 -4.23 6.42 22.67
C GLU A 116 -5.71 6.61 22.99
N PHE A 117 -6.55 5.77 22.39
CA PHE A 117 -7.95 5.69 22.75
C PHE A 117 -8.12 4.96 24.08
N LYS A 118 -9.12 5.37 24.87
CA LYS A 118 -9.56 4.66 26.09
C LYS A 118 -11.01 4.24 25.94
N VAL A 119 -11.39 3.19 26.66
CA VAL A 119 -12.79 2.75 26.75
C VAL A 119 -13.62 3.88 27.34
N GLY A 120 -14.79 4.14 26.74
CA GLY A 120 -15.69 5.23 27.13
C GLY A 120 -15.47 6.56 26.43
N TYR A 121 -14.43 6.72 25.60
CA TYR A 121 -14.26 7.94 24.82
C TYR A 121 -15.23 8.03 23.63
N LEU A 122 -15.61 9.26 23.31
CA LEU A 122 -16.39 9.59 22.12
C LEU A 122 -15.45 9.79 20.94
N ILE A 123 -15.75 9.07 19.86
CA ILE A 123 -14.95 9.07 18.64
C ILE A 123 -15.83 9.20 17.40
N ARG A 124 -15.24 9.65 16.30
CA ARG A 124 -15.86 9.65 14.98
C ARG A 124 -15.22 8.58 14.10
N VAL A 125 -16.04 7.85 13.34
CA VAL A 125 -15.56 6.76 12.47
C VAL A 125 -15.54 7.24 11.01
N SER A 126 -14.45 6.97 10.30
CA SER A 126 -14.31 7.36 8.90
C SER A 126 -15.29 6.62 8.01
N THR A 127 -15.91 7.36 7.09
CA THR A 127 -16.92 6.81 6.19
C THR A 127 -16.35 6.39 4.82
N LEU A 128 -15.02 6.43 4.64
CA LEU A 128 -14.33 6.12 3.37
C LEU A 128 -14.69 4.75 2.80
N ASN A 129 -14.81 3.74 3.67
CA ASN A 129 -15.12 2.35 3.29
C ASN A 129 -16.62 2.01 3.47
N VAL A 130 -17.48 3.03 3.59
CA VAL A 130 -18.91 2.84 3.86
C VAL A 130 -19.74 3.24 2.64
N ASN A 131 -20.26 2.25 1.91
CA ASN A 131 -21.06 2.52 0.70
C ASN A 131 -22.58 2.63 0.96
N ASN A 132 -23.07 2.14 2.11
CA ASN A 132 -24.52 2.01 2.40
C ASN A 132 -25.11 3.17 3.21
N ILE A 133 -24.45 4.33 3.24
CA ILE A 133 -25.03 5.53 3.85
C ILE A 133 -25.99 6.15 2.83
N GLN A 134 -27.17 6.62 3.28
CA GLN A 134 -28.21 7.20 2.41
C GLN A 134 -27.82 8.62 1.92
N CYS A 135 -26.57 8.80 1.50
CA CYS A 135 -26.06 10.07 0.99
C CYS A 135 -25.10 9.84 -0.19
N PRO A 136 -25.23 10.62 -1.29
CA PRO A 136 -24.30 10.53 -2.41
C PRO A 136 -22.87 10.81 -1.92
N LYS A 137 -21.89 10.10 -2.48
CA LYS A 137 -20.47 10.13 -2.05
C LYS A 137 -19.87 11.55 -1.90
N LYS A 138 -20.37 12.52 -2.68
CA LYS A 138 -19.91 13.93 -2.64
C LYS A 138 -20.48 14.76 -1.49
N LEU A 139 -21.70 14.47 -1.04
CA LEU A 139 -22.38 15.19 0.05
C LEU A 139 -22.24 14.49 1.40
N LYS A 140 -21.52 13.38 1.40
CA LYS A 140 -21.34 12.54 2.57
C LYS A 140 -20.23 13.08 3.45
N ASP A 141 -20.51 13.20 4.74
CA ASP A 141 -19.50 13.52 5.73
C ASP A 141 -18.38 12.48 5.74
N SER A 142 -17.14 12.97 5.81
CA SER A 142 -15.95 12.11 5.84
C SER A 142 -15.87 11.26 7.12
N PHE A 143 -16.52 11.71 8.20
CA PHE A 143 -16.57 11.04 9.51
C PHE A 143 -18.00 11.03 10.05
N SER A 144 -18.48 9.84 10.41
CA SER A 144 -19.81 9.58 10.96
C SER A 144 -19.76 9.54 12.49
N GLY A 145 -20.78 10.15 13.09
CA GLY A 145 -21.20 10.01 14.48
C GLY A 145 -20.19 10.49 15.54
N PRO A 146 -20.64 10.83 16.73
CA PRO A 146 -19.98 10.42 17.95
C PRO A 146 -20.42 9.00 18.31
N PHE A 147 -19.46 8.10 18.49
CA PHE A 147 -19.69 6.75 18.96
C PHE A 147 -18.81 6.47 20.18
N ILE A 148 -19.27 5.58 21.05
CA ILE A 148 -18.56 5.23 22.29
C ILE A 148 -17.61 4.06 22.01
N VAL A 149 -16.38 4.18 22.47
CA VAL A 149 -15.42 3.07 22.47
C VAL A 149 -15.82 2.03 23.51
N GLN A 150 -16.19 0.83 23.05
CA GLN A 150 -16.55 -0.29 23.93
C GLN A 150 -15.32 -1.07 24.39
N ALA A 151 -14.37 -1.34 23.47
CA ALA A 151 -13.17 -2.11 23.78
C ALA A 151 -12.02 -1.76 22.83
N LEU A 152 -10.80 -2.08 23.24
CA LEU A 152 -9.59 -1.94 22.41
C LEU A 152 -9.03 -3.32 22.09
N HIS A 153 -8.78 -3.58 20.81
CA HIS A 153 -8.13 -4.78 20.33
C HIS A 153 -6.67 -4.47 20.02
N GLY A 154 -5.84 -4.56 21.07
CA GLY A 154 -4.43 -4.15 21.02
C GLY A 154 -4.28 -2.66 20.74
N THR A 155 -3.18 -2.27 20.09
CA THR A 155 -2.86 -0.87 19.75
C THR A 155 -3.48 -0.40 18.45
N ASN A 156 -4.00 -1.31 17.61
CA ASN A 156 -4.29 -1.02 16.21
C ASN A 156 -5.78 -0.96 15.88
N ALA A 157 -6.64 -1.52 16.73
CA ALA A 157 -8.07 -1.61 16.44
C ALA A 157 -8.92 -1.23 17.66
N VAL A 158 -10.03 -0.55 17.38
CA VAL A 158 -11.00 -0.06 18.36
C VAL A 158 -12.35 -0.68 18.04
N LYS A 159 -13.00 -1.24 19.06
CA LYS A 159 -14.38 -1.70 18.97
C LYS A 159 -15.30 -0.60 19.47
N VAL A 160 -16.31 -0.30 18.66
CA VAL A 160 -17.15 0.87 18.78
C VAL A 160 -18.61 0.43 18.82
N GLU A 161 -19.40 1.06 19.69
CA GLU A 161 -20.85 0.89 19.67
C GLU A 161 -21.44 1.71 18.51
N LEU A 162 -21.84 1.03 17.44
CA LEU A 162 -22.41 1.66 16.24
C LEU A 162 -23.92 1.82 16.39
N SER A 163 -24.43 2.96 15.92
CA SER A 163 -25.85 3.27 15.88
C SER A 163 -26.24 3.88 14.53
N GLY A 164 -27.54 3.86 14.20
CA GLY A 164 -28.08 4.44 12.98
C GLY A 164 -27.65 3.72 11.71
N GLU A 165 -27.21 4.46 10.69
CA GLU A 165 -26.86 3.92 9.37
C GLU A 165 -25.69 2.91 9.37
N LEU A 166 -24.93 2.86 10.47
CA LEU A 166 -23.78 1.97 10.63
C LEU A 166 -24.06 0.73 11.49
N GLU A 167 -25.26 0.56 12.02
CA GLU A 167 -25.61 -0.56 12.91
C GLU A 167 -25.36 -1.93 12.28
N ASN A 168 -25.64 -2.07 10.98
CA ASN A 168 -25.43 -3.32 10.23
C ASN A 168 -23.96 -3.58 9.83
N LYS A 169 -23.01 -2.77 10.28
CA LYS A 169 -21.58 -2.91 9.95
C LYS A 169 -20.78 -3.52 11.08
N HIS A 170 -19.59 -4.02 10.73
CA HIS A 170 -18.63 -4.50 11.71
C HIS A 170 -18.24 -3.36 12.67
N SER A 171 -18.32 -3.63 13.97
CA SER A 171 -18.06 -2.66 15.03
C SER A 171 -16.58 -2.33 15.25
N THR A 172 -15.66 -3.02 14.57
CA THR A 172 -14.22 -2.95 14.85
C THR A 172 -13.47 -2.20 13.76
N PHE A 173 -12.95 -1.02 14.08
CA PHE A 173 -12.24 -0.16 13.13
C PHE A 173 -10.76 -0.07 13.47
N PRO A 174 -9.87 0.03 12.47
CA PRO A 174 -8.49 0.38 12.72
C PRO A 174 -8.39 1.81 13.25
N VAL A 175 -7.44 2.04 14.15
CA VAL A 175 -7.15 3.33 14.81
C VAL A 175 -6.93 4.47 13.81
N SER A 176 -6.42 4.16 12.61
CA SER A 176 -6.21 5.13 11.52
C SER A 176 -7.51 5.67 10.90
N LEU A 177 -8.62 4.94 11.03
CA LEU A 177 -9.93 5.35 10.52
C LEU A 177 -10.80 6.00 11.59
N VAL A 178 -10.23 6.28 12.77
CA VAL A 178 -10.95 6.84 13.91
C VAL A 178 -10.33 8.17 14.31
N LYS A 179 -11.17 9.13 14.72
CA LYS A 179 -10.74 10.41 15.29
C LYS A 179 -11.45 10.67 16.61
N TYR A 180 -10.83 11.43 17.51
CA TYR A 180 -11.55 11.92 18.70
C TYR A 180 -12.72 12.80 18.28
N TYR A 181 -13.83 12.67 19.01
CA TYR A 181 -14.92 13.60 18.90
C TYR A 181 -14.55 14.90 19.63
N ILE A 182 -14.64 16.02 18.92
CA ILE A 182 -14.44 17.36 19.48
C ILE A 182 -15.83 17.97 19.56
N SER A 183 -16.30 18.23 20.78
CA SER A 183 -17.55 18.94 20.99
C SER A 183 -17.38 20.39 20.54
N SER A 184 -18.34 20.89 19.77
CA SER A 184 -18.38 22.30 19.38
C SER A 184 -18.82 23.14 20.60
N ASP A 185 -18.07 24.19 20.93
CA ASP A 185 -18.48 25.13 21.97
C ASP A 185 -19.70 25.92 21.50
N ASN A 186 -20.83 25.71 22.15
CA ASN A 186 -22.11 26.32 21.79
C ASN A 186 -22.11 27.85 21.88
N GLU A 187 -21.21 28.43 22.70
CA GLU A 187 -21.06 29.88 22.84
C GLU A 187 -20.37 30.52 21.63
N LEU A 188 -19.40 29.82 21.03
CA LEU A 188 -18.64 30.30 19.87
C LEU A 188 -19.35 29.98 18.56
N PHE A 189 -20.11 28.89 18.52
CA PHE A 189 -20.79 28.39 17.31
C PHE A 189 -22.26 28.06 17.55
N PRO A 190 -23.11 29.08 17.81
CA PRO A 190 -24.53 28.87 18.13
C PRO A 190 -25.31 28.18 16.99
N LEU A 191 -24.92 28.41 15.73
CA LEU A 191 -25.55 27.80 14.55
C LEU A 191 -25.11 26.35 14.26
N GLY A 192 -24.12 25.82 14.99
CA GLY A 192 -23.49 24.53 14.69
C GLY A 192 -24.40 23.31 14.91
N ASN A 193 -25.36 23.41 15.83
CA ASN A 193 -26.22 22.29 16.22
C ASN A 193 -27.61 22.32 15.60
N GLU A 194 -28.03 23.44 15.00
CA GLU A 194 -29.45 23.68 14.73
C GLU A 194 -29.96 23.03 13.44
N ASN A 195 -29.09 22.60 12.53
CA ASN A 195 -29.52 22.00 11.26
C ASN A 195 -28.58 20.86 10.84
N PRO A 196 -28.83 19.59 11.20
CA PRO A 196 -28.24 18.49 10.44
C PRO A 196 -28.66 18.66 8.98
N LEU A 197 -27.70 18.74 8.07
CA LEU A 197 -27.96 18.88 6.64
C LEU A 197 -28.92 17.76 6.22
N LYS A 198 -30.18 18.13 5.90
CA LYS A 198 -31.15 17.18 5.38
C LYS A 198 -30.65 16.72 4.03
N VAL A 199 -30.08 15.51 3.98
CA VAL A 199 -29.65 14.91 2.74
C VAL A 199 -30.89 14.76 1.86
N PRO A 200 -30.88 15.29 0.62
CA PRO A 200 -31.99 15.07 -0.31
C PRO A 200 -32.18 13.55 -0.47
N PRO A 201 -33.42 13.03 -0.44
CA PRO A 201 -33.66 11.61 -0.64
C PRO A 201 -33.00 11.21 -1.96
N LEU A 202 -32.06 10.26 -1.90
CA LEU A 202 -31.57 9.63 -3.12
C LEU A 202 -32.79 9.08 -3.85
N HIS A 203 -32.91 9.38 -5.15
CA HIS A 203 -33.84 8.68 -6.02
C HIS A 203 -33.71 7.20 -5.68
N GLN A 204 -34.78 6.61 -5.17
CA GLN A 204 -34.86 5.17 -4.94
C GLN A 204 -34.51 4.54 -6.29
N SER A 205 -33.28 4.05 -6.44
CA SER A 205 -33.02 3.10 -7.50
C SER A 205 -33.96 1.97 -7.16
N GLU A 206 -34.98 1.81 -8.00
CA GLU A 206 -36.02 0.79 -7.87
C GLU A 206 -35.37 -0.45 -7.28
N GLU A 207 -35.84 -0.86 -6.10
CA GLU A 207 -35.40 -2.11 -5.50
C GLU A 207 -35.60 -3.17 -6.57
N LYS A 208 -34.50 -3.62 -7.18
CA LYS A 208 -34.57 -4.65 -8.22
C LYS A 208 -35.00 -5.92 -7.50
N LYS A 209 -36.30 -6.14 -7.47
CA LYS A 209 -36.91 -7.35 -6.94
C LYS A 209 -36.32 -8.49 -7.75
N VAL A 210 -35.53 -9.35 -7.11
CA VAL A 210 -34.91 -10.50 -7.78
C VAL A 210 -36.04 -11.43 -8.21
N LEU A 211 -36.45 -11.33 -9.47
CA LEU A 211 -37.58 -12.11 -10.00
C LEU A 211 -37.27 -13.62 -10.02
N LYS A 212 -35.99 -13.98 -10.23
CA LYS A 212 -35.55 -15.37 -10.28
C LYS A 212 -34.06 -15.49 -10.00
N VAL A 213 -33.68 -16.31 -9.03
CA VAL A 213 -32.30 -16.75 -8.84
C VAL A 213 -32.03 -17.87 -9.84
N LEU A 214 -31.19 -17.62 -10.85
CA LEU A 214 -30.74 -18.67 -11.76
C LEU A 214 -29.76 -19.58 -11.00
N LYS A 215 -30.09 -20.87 -10.90
CA LYS A 215 -29.30 -21.87 -10.15
C LYS A 215 -27.93 -22.17 -10.76
N GLU A 216 -27.69 -21.78 -12.02
CA GLU A 216 -26.52 -22.20 -12.76
C GLU A 216 -25.65 -21.03 -13.20
N ARG A 217 -24.41 -21.04 -12.71
CA ARG A 217 -23.33 -20.21 -13.20
C ARG A 217 -22.79 -20.87 -14.46
N ILE A 218 -23.17 -20.39 -15.64
CA ILE A 218 -22.49 -20.77 -16.88
C ILE A 218 -21.12 -20.10 -16.85
N ALA A 219 -20.07 -20.87 -16.52
CA ALA A 219 -18.71 -20.47 -16.76
C ALA A 219 -18.54 -20.34 -18.28
N ARG A 220 -18.19 -19.14 -18.77
CA ARG A 220 -17.86 -18.95 -20.18
C ARG A 220 -16.64 -19.82 -20.48
N GLY A 221 -16.86 -20.78 -21.37
CA GLY A 221 -15.84 -21.69 -21.87
C GLY A 221 -14.74 -20.95 -22.62
N GLU A 222 -13.57 -21.57 -22.55
CA GLU A 222 -12.37 -21.31 -23.32
C GLU A 222 -12.66 -21.42 -24.82
N ILE A 223 -12.28 -20.39 -25.57
CA ILE A 223 -11.76 -20.49 -26.95
C ILE A 223 -10.60 -19.50 -27.04
#